data_AF-A0A6N6Q6N4-F1
#
_entry.id   AF-A0A6N6Q6N4-F1
#
_cell.length_a   1.000
_cell.length_b   1.000
_cell.length_c   1.000
_cell.angle_alpha   90.00
_cell.angle_beta   90.00
_cell.angle_gamma   90.00
#
_symmetry.space_group_name_H-M   'P 1'
#
loop_
_entity.id
_entity.type
_entity.pdbx_description
1 polymer ?
#
loop_
_entity_poly.entity_id
_entity_poly.type
_entity_poly.pdbx_seq_one_letter_code
_entity_poly.pdbx_strand_id
1 'polypeptide(L)'
;MKSSARHVAVLVTVPDRRTARALAAAALEARECACAQIVSGLESHYRWKGRLEKSRELLVIFKTRRARVNALARTVSRLHPYEVPQCVVVPLSGGSADYLAWIDAGTTPAKPAAKAARIPRGKRPAGGFGILPALLCCLALAFARHAVASPVPTPLPPTWLTYHLAHPGATATGDPNAAFFWKGRYHLHYILEDKAGVTWAHVSSPDMVHWQWHPATLTPATMGHDLFSGTGFLTKDGRPAIIYHGAGSGRNQISFAEDDALEKWSKPIAVEPRGKDGKPPSMRHWDPDCWLDGDTYYAVSGGKDPHLMKSPDLGNWQYLGHLLHDGLPDLGVPRDEDISCPNMFRIGDRWMLLCLSHWLGCRYYLGDFRDGKFLPDFHARMNWMCEFNGDADLFAPESVRTPDGRRVMWAWSRVKERLKGVAIQSSIQSLPRELSLPRDGKLRIRPLRELESLRFGERTESNVAVDGGTPRRLEGIRGDALEIEIVFAPGTARRFGVAVYCDADGGHGFPIAFEPGTATLTLGETRVPLELRPGEDLVLRVFLDKNLVEVFANDRQAALAPHRYAPDHLGVALFGDAGRALAKTVKAWNVRSIYTAPGSP
;
A
#
# COMPACT_ATOMS: atom_id res chain seq x y z
N MET A 1 -43.52 -8.45 6.70
CA MET A 1 -42.85 -7.19 7.09
C MET A 1 -43.73 -6.48 8.12
N LYS A 2 -43.17 -5.88 9.17
CA LYS A 2 -43.95 -5.11 10.16
C LYS A 2 -44.08 -3.65 9.71
N SER A 3 -45.22 -3.01 9.97
CA SER A 3 -45.42 -1.57 9.76
C SER A 3 -44.44 -0.76 10.62
N SER A 4 -43.75 0.23 10.05
CA SER A 4 -42.65 0.94 10.71
C SER A 4 -42.80 2.47 10.77
N ALA A 5 -43.99 3.00 11.08
CA ALA A 5 -44.24 4.44 11.22
C ALA A 5 -43.25 5.21 12.13
N ARG A 6 -42.49 4.49 12.97
CA ARG A 6 -41.45 4.96 13.89
C ARG A 6 -40.05 5.11 13.25
N HIS A 7 -39.75 4.45 12.14
CA HIS A 7 -38.43 4.40 11.50
C HIS A 7 -38.38 5.22 10.22
N VAL A 8 -37.22 5.81 9.94
CA VAL A 8 -37.01 6.67 8.77
C VAL A 8 -35.63 6.42 8.17
N ALA A 9 -35.52 6.65 6.87
CA ALA A 9 -34.25 6.94 6.22
C ALA A 9 -34.06 8.46 6.14
N VAL A 10 -32.83 8.94 6.37
CA VAL A 10 -32.49 10.36 6.16
C VAL A 10 -31.42 10.44 5.08
N LEU A 11 -31.72 11.19 4.03
CA LEU A 11 -30.89 11.37 2.84
C LEU A 11 -30.16 12.70 2.93
N VAL A 12 -28.82 12.64 2.89
CA VAL A 12 -27.95 13.81 3.00
C VAL A 12 -26.93 13.78 1.87
N THR A 13 -26.93 14.78 0.98
CA THR A 13 -25.83 14.96 0.02
C THR A 13 -24.66 15.67 0.67
N VAL A 14 -23.44 15.30 0.28
CA VAL A 14 -22.19 15.85 0.80
C VAL A 14 -21.17 16.03 -0.34
N PRO A 15 -20.29 17.05 -0.29
CA PRO A 15 -19.38 17.35 -1.40
C PRO A 15 -18.28 16.30 -1.60
N ASP A 16 -17.88 15.60 -0.53
CA ASP A 16 -16.72 14.72 -0.56
C ASP A 16 -16.82 13.56 0.46
N ARG A 17 -15.97 12.54 0.26
CA ARG A 17 -15.94 11.35 1.11
C ARG A 17 -15.53 11.65 2.56
N ARG A 18 -14.74 12.70 2.81
CA ARG A 18 -14.29 13.07 4.16
C ARG A 18 -15.47 13.58 4.98
N THR A 19 -16.24 14.50 4.42
CA THR A 19 -17.48 15.03 5.00
C THR A 19 -18.49 13.89 5.22
N ALA A 20 -18.65 13.00 4.24
CA ALA A 20 -19.52 11.83 4.35
C ALA A 20 -19.17 10.95 5.57
N ARG A 21 -17.88 10.63 5.74
CA ARG A 21 -17.38 9.78 6.82
C ARG A 21 -17.43 10.47 8.18
N ALA A 22 -17.09 11.75 8.26
CA ALA A 22 -17.16 12.52 9.49
C ALA A 22 -18.62 12.61 10.01
N LEU A 23 -19.57 12.86 9.12
CA LEU A 23 -20.99 12.84 9.44
C LEU A 23 -21.48 11.46 9.88
N ALA A 24 -21.08 10.41 9.16
CA ALA A 24 -21.42 9.03 9.51
C ALA A 24 -20.89 8.65 10.91
N ALA A 25 -19.61 8.91 11.18
CA ALA A 25 -18.98 8.61 12.47
C ALA A 25 -19.64 9.37 13.62
N ALA A 26 -19.79 10.70 13.49
CA ALA A 26 -20.39 11.52 14.53
C ALA A 26 -21.84 11.10 14.85
N ALA A 27 -22.64 10.81 13.83
CA ALA A 27 -24.03 10.38 14.00
C ALA A 27 -24.14 8.99 14.66
N LEU A 28 -23.23 8.07 14.33
CA LEU A 28 -23.18 6.72 14.91
C LEU A 28 -22.70 6.75 16.36
N GLU A 29 -21.61 7.48 16.64
CA GLU A 29 -21.05 7.65 17.99
C GLU A 29 -22.07 8.29 18.94
N ALA A 30 -22.78 9.31 18.47
CA ALA A 30 -23.85 9.97 19.23
C ALA A 30 -25.15 9.15 19.30
N ARG A 31 -25.21 7.97 18.66
CA ARG A 31 -26.41 7.11 18.54
C ARG A 31 -27.63 7.84 17.97
N GLU A 32 -27.38 8.78 17.06
CA GLU A 32 -28.40 9.54 16.33
C GLU A 32 -28.93 8.75 15.11
N CYS A 33 -28.13 7.81 14.62
CA CYS A 33 -28.53 6.78 13.66
C CYS A 33 -28.01 5.41 14.11
N ALA A 34 -28.58 4.34 13.56
CA ALA A 34 -28.04 2.98 13.73
C ALA A 34 -27.15 2.57 12.56
N CYS A 35 -27.36 3.17 11.38
CA CYS A 35 -26.63 2.86 10.17
C CYS A 35 -26.46 4.15 9.33
N ALA A 36 -25.33 4.26 8.64
CA ALA A 36 -25.08 5.22 7.60
C ALA A 36 -24.48 4.47 6.38
N GLN A 37 -25.09 4.63 5.21
CA GLN A 37 -24.54 4.11 3.95
C GLN A 37 -24.07 5.28 3.10
N ILE A 38 -22.88 5.18 2.50
CA ILE A 38 -22.30 6.23 1.65
C ILE A 38 -22.29 5.72 0.22
N VAL A 39 -23.02 6.41 -0.66
CA VAL A 39 -23.12 6.11 -2.08
C VAL A 39 -22.34 7.17 -2.86
N SER A 40 -21.37 6.75 -3.67
CA SER A 40 -20.56 7.63 -4.51
C SER A 40 -21.08 7.72 -5.94
N GLY A 41 -20.67 8.76 -6.67
CA GLY A 41 -21.00 8.93 -8.09
C GLY A 41 -22.30 9.69 -8.34
N LEU A 42 -22.78 10.46 -7.37
CA LEU A 42 -23.93 11.34 -7.54
C LEU A 42 -23.51 12.62 -8.26
N GLU A 43 -24.32 13.06 -9.21
CA GLU A 43 -24.18 14.34 -9.88
C GLU A 43 -25.47 15.14 -9.68
N SER A 44 -25.35 16.33 -9.08
CA SER A 44 -26.47 17.20 -8.73
C SER A 44 -26.49 18.41 -9.66
N HIS A 45 -27.69 18.75 -10.17
CA HIS A 45 -27.95 19.93 -11.00
C HIS A 45 -29.05 20.77 -10.35
N TYR A 46 -28.79 22.05 -10.08
CA TYR A 46 -29.74 22.92 -9.37
C TYR A 46 -29.53 24.39 -9.70
N ARG A 47 -30.45 25.27 -9.29
CA ARG A 47 -30.27 26.72 -9.44
C ARG A 47 -29.95 27.35 -8.09
N TRP A 48 -28.85 28.06 -7.99
CA TRP A 48 -28.45 28.78 -6.77
C TRP A 48 -28.10 30.23 -7.12
N LYS A 49 -28.64 31.19 -6.36
CA LYS A 49 -28.44 32.63 -6.60
C LYS A 49 -28.64 33.06 -8.06
N GLY A 50 -29.65 32.47 -8.72
CA GLY A 50 -30.03 32.76 -10.10
C GLY A 50 -29.27 31.98 -11.18
N ARG A 51 -28.19 31.27 -10.85
CA ARG A 51 -27.33 30.53 -11.79
C ARG A 51 -27.58 29.03 -11.74
N LEU A 52 -27.46 28.36 -12.88
CA LEU A 52 -27.47 26.90 -12.95
C LEU A 52 -26.12 26.37 -12.47
N GLU A 53 -26.14 25.47 -11.50
CA GLU A 53 -24.98 24.88 -10.84
C GLU A 53 -24.96 23.38 -11.08
N LYS A 54 -23.74 22.83 -11.07
CA LYS A 54 -23.47 21.39 -11.21
C LYS A 54 -22.42 20.97 -10.18
N SER A 55 -22.72 19.98 -9.35
CA SER A 55 -21.77 19.42 -8.37
C SER A 55 -21.68 17.90 -8.44
N ARG A 56 -20.48 17.37 -8.20
CA ARG A 56 -20.27 15.95 -7.91
C ARG A 56 -20.34 15.75 -6.41
N GLU A 57 -21.15 14.79 -5.98
CA GLU A 57 -21.50 14.61 -4.57
C GLU A 57 -21.51 13.13 -4.19
N LEU A 58 -21.65 12.89 -2.90
CA LEU A 58 -22.01 11.59 -2.35
C LEU A 58 -23.35 11.70 -1.66
N LEU A 59 -24.09 10.60 -1.63
CA LEU A 59 -25.32 10.48 -0.85
C LEU A 59 -25.06 9.65 0.40
N VAL A 60 -25.34 10.22 1.56
CA VAL A 60 -25.34 9.51 2.84
C VAL A 60 -26.78 9.16 3.21
N ILE A 61 -27.06 7.87 3.37
CA ILE A 61 -28.38 7.34 3.71
C ILE A 61 -28.34 6.79 5.13
N PHE A 62 -28.81 7.59 6.08
CA PHE A 62 -28.94 7.20 7.48
C PHE A 62 -30.20 6.39 7.71
N LYS A 63 -30.17 5.41 8.63
CA LYS A 63 -31.36 4.72 9.12
C LYS A 63 -31.48 4.97 10.62
N THR A 64 -32.62 5.51 11.03
CA THR A 64 -32.84 5.92 12.41
C THR A 64 -34.32 5.87 12.80
N ARG A 65 -34.60 6.18 14.06
CA ARG A 65 -35.95 6.44 14.57
C ARG A 65 -36.34 7.88 14.28
N ARG A 66 -37.62 8.12 13.99
CA ARG A 66 -38.19 9.46 13.81
C ARG A 66 -37.84 10.41 14.97
N ALA A 67 -37.81 9.89 16.20
CA ALA A 67 -37.45 10.65 17.40
C ALA A 67 -35.99 11.18 17.44
N ARG A 68 -35.08 10.65 16.61
CA ARG A 68 -33.66 11.03 16.55
C ARG A 68 -33.33 11.98 15.40
N VAL A 69 -34.27 12.19 14.48
CA VAL A 69 -34.06 13.04 13.28
C VAL A 69 -33.57 14.43 13.65
N ASN A 70 -34.15 15.07 14.67
CA ASN A 70 -33.73 16.42 15.07
C ASN A 70 -32.31 16.46 15.64
N ALA A 71 -31.84 15.39 16.28
CA ALA A 71 -30.46 15.30 16.74
C ALA A 71 -29.51 15.13 15.56
N LEU A 72 -29.83 14.19 14.66
CA LEU A 72 -29.09 13.94 13.43
C LEU A 72 -28.99 15.20 12.56
N ALA A 73 -30.08 15.94 12.37
CA ALA A 73 -30.12 17.18 11.58
C ALA A 73 -29.22 18.28 12.17
N ARG A 74 -29.10 18.36 13.50
CA ARG A 74 -28.15 19.29 14.16
C ARG A 74 -26.70 18.86 13.93
N THR A 75 -26.39 17.57 13.99
CA THR A 75 -25.06 17.05 13.66
C THR A 75 -24.71 17.31 12.20
N VAL A 76 -25.67 17.12 11.28
CA VAL A 76 -25.53 17.48 9.86
C VAL A 76 -25.23 18.97 9.74
N SER A 77 -26.09 19.85 10.28
CA SER A 77 -25.90 21.30 10.17
C SER A 77 -24.58 21.79 10.74
N ARG A 78 -24.06 21.15 11.80
CA ARG A 78 -22.81 21.53 12.46
C ARG A 78 -21.56 21.11 11.68
N LEU A 79 -21.61 19.97 10.97
CA LEU A 79 -20.45 19.37 10.32
C LEU A 79 -20.47 19.53 8.80
N HIS A 80 -21.60 19.91 8.23
CA HIS A 80 -21.76 20.01 6.79
C HIS A 80 -21.22 21.36 6.27
N PRO A 81 -20.39 21.37 5.20
CA PRO A 81 -19.77 22.60 4.68
C PRO A 81 -20.72 23.49 3.86
N TYR A 82 -21.78 22.92 3.27
CA TYR A 82 -22.80 23.72 2.57
C TYR A 82 -23.68 24.51 3.54
N GLU A 83 -24.06 25.72 3.11
CA GLU A 83 -25.02 26.58 3.79
C GLU A 83 -26.41 25.91 3.90
N VAL A 84 -26.83 25.21 2.84
CA VAL A 84 -28.11 24.49 2.78
C VAL A 84 -27.88 23.07 2.26
N PRO A 85 -27.48 22.11 3.12
CA PRO A 85 -27.36 20.72 2.69
C PRO A 85 -28.73 20.10 2.43
N GLN A 86 -28.80 19.16 1.48
CA GLN A 86 -29.95 18.26 1.41
C GLN A 86 -30.00 17.48 2.73
N CYS A 87 -31.16 17.46 3.39
CA CYS A 87 -31.43 16.61 4.55
C CYS A 87 -32.91 16.19 4.53
N VAL A 88 -33.23 15.18 3.71
CA VAL A 88 -34.61 14.74 3.45
C VAL A 88 -34.95 13.49 4.25
N VAL A 89 -36.11 13.49 4.89
CA VAL A 89 -36.58 12.36 5.72
C VAL A 89 -37.60 11.54 4.94
N VAL A 90 -37.29 10.26 4.72
CA VAL A 90 -38.15 9.30 4.04
C VAL A 90 -38.71 8.30 5.06
N PRO A 91 -40.03 8.25 5.29
CA PRO A 91 -40.64 7.25 6.16
C PRO A 91 -40.41 5.83 5.65
N LEU A 92 -40.05 4.90 6.53
CA LEU A 92 -40.06 3.48 6.19
C LEU A 92 -41.48 2.95 6.40
N SER A 93 -42.09 2.37 5.36
CA SER A 93 -43.43 1.77 5.43
C SER A 93 -43.41 0.41 6.12
N GLY A 94 -42.29 -0.32 6.03
CA GLY A 94 -42.05 -1.53 6.81
C GLY A 94 -40.64 -2.08 6.65
N GLY A 95 -40.35 -3.15 7.40
CA GLY A 95 -39.07 -3.86 7.36
C GLY A 95 -39.17 -5.24 8.02
N SER A 96 -38.08 -6.01 8.00
CA SER A 96 -37.98 -7.23 8.82
C SER A 96 -37.95 -6.84 10.31
N ALA A 97 -38.58 -7.65 11.15
CA ALA A 97 -38.73 -7.33 12.57
C ALA A 97 -37.37 -7.16 13.26
N ASP A 98 -36.41 -8.03 12.95
CA ASP A 98 -35.08 -8.02 13.55
C ASP A 98 -34.27 -6.80 13.14
N TYR A 99 -34.40 -6.37 11.89
CA TYR A 99 -33.71 -5.17 11.39
C TYR A 99 -34.24 -3.89 12.04
N LEU A 100 -35.56 -3.77 12.19
CA LEU A 100 -36.19 -2.63 12.86
C LEU A 100 -35.85 -2.61 14.36
N ALA A 101 -35.80 -3.78 15.00
CA ALA A 101 -35.38 -3.91 16.40
C ALA A 101 -33.90 -3.52 16.58
N TRP A 102 -33.04 -3.88 15.63
CA TRP A 102 -31.64 -3.46 15.61
C TRP A 102 -31.48 -1.95 15.48
N ILE A 103 -32.28 -1.27 14.64
CA ILE A 103 -32.28 0.20 14.56
C ILE A 103 -32.70 0.83 15.90
N ASP A 104 -33.70 0.25 16.58
CA ASP A 104 -34.15 0.71 17.90
C ASP A 104 -33.03 0.59 18.94
N ALA A 105 -32.32 -0.55 18.96
CA ALA A 105 -31.20 -0.79 19.86
C ALA A 105 -30.02 0.17 19.59
N GLY A 106 -29.64 0.33 18.31
CA GLY A 106 -28.50 1.17 17.90
C GLY A 106 -28.68 2.66 18.18
N THR A 107 -29.93 3.13 18.31
CA THR A 107 -30.23 4.55 18.55
C THR A 107 -30.69 4.87 19.97
N THR A 108 -30.59 3.91 20.90
CA THR A 108 -30.96 4.09 22.31
C THR A 108 -29.73 4.55 23.11
N PRO A 109 -29.80 5.69 23.83
CA PRO A 109 -28.68 6.20 24.64
C PRO A 109 -28.36 5.21 25.76
N ALA A 110 -27.08 5.04 26.09
CA ALA A 110 -26.70 4.29 27.27
C ALA A 110 -27.18 5.04 28.54
N LYS A 111 -27.67 4.32 29.56
CA LYS A 111 -27.89 4.90 30.88
C LYS A 111 -26.54 5.41 31.43
N PRO A 112 -26.50 6.55 32.15
CA PRO A 112 -25.29 6.95 32.86
C PRO A 112 -24.91 5.84 33.85
N ALA A 113 -23.64 5.46 33.89
CA ALA A 113 -23.14 4.50 34.85
C ALA A 113 -23.30 5.07 36.28
N ALA A 114 -24.06 4.38 37.13
CA ALA A 114 -24.15 4.70 38.55
C ALA A 114 -22.79 4.40 39.23
N LYS A 115 -22.38 5.30 40.12
CA LYS A 115 -21.17 5.18 40.96
C LYS A 115 -21.08 3.81 41.63
N ALA A 116 -19.85 3.30 41.71
CA ALA A 116 -19.47 2.06 42.35
C ALA A 116 -20.11 1.88 43.75
N ALA A 117 -20.74 0.72 43.96
CA ALA A 117 -21.10 0.23 45.28
C ALA A 117 -20.94 -1.31 45.35
N ARG A 118 -20.01 -1.72 46.23
CA ARG A 118 -19.84 -3.01 46.94
C ARG A 118 -20.27 -4.32 46.26
N ILE A 119 -19.27 -5.18 46.10
CA ILE A 119 -19.37 -6.62 45.84
C ILE A 119 -20.00 -7.34 47.06
N PRO A 120 -21.05 -8.18 46.90
CA PRO A 120 -21.44 -9.17 47.89
C PRO A 120 -20.70 -10.51 47.66
N ARG A 121 -20.29 -11.12 48.78
CA ARG A 121 -19.55 -12.40 48.84
C ARG A 121 -20.44 -13.60 48.47
N GLY A 122 -19.86 -14.58 47.76
CA GLY A 122 -20.44 -15.90 47.49
C GLY A 122 -19.39 -16.95 47.11
N LYS A 123 -19.22 -17.93 48.00
CA LYS A 123 -18.25 -19.04 48.12
C LYS A 123 -17.80 -19.79 46.85
N ARG A 124 -16.49 -20.08 46.75
CA ARG A 124 -15.92 -21.29 46.11
C ARG A 124 -15.53 -22.31 47.20
N PRO A 125 -15.64 -23.62 46.96
CA PRO A 125 -15.15 -24.63 47.89
C PRO A 125 -13.62 -24.76 47.83
N ALA A 126 -13.10 -25.29 48.92
CA ALA A 126 -11.72 -25.34 49.34
C ALA A 126 -10.83 -26.32 48.56
N GLY A 127 -9.54 -26.06 48.64
CA GLY A 127 -8.45 -26.96 48.24
C GLY A 127 -7.12 -26.23 48.46
N GLY A 128 -6.65 -26.24 49.70
CA GLY A 128 -5.40 -25.58 50.10
C GLY A 128 -4.16 -26.44 49.87
N PHE A 129 -2.99 -25.81 49.92
CA PHE A 129 -1.91 -26.04 50.90
C PHE A 129 -0.63 -25.32 50.45
N GLY A 130 0.12 -24.78 51.41
CA GLY A 130 1.58 -24.62 51.31
C GLY A 130 2.09 -23.19 51.21
N ILE A 131 3.01 -22.83 52.12
CA ILE A 131 3.47 -21.49 52.49
C ILE A 131 5.01 -21.46 52.46
N LEU A 132 5.59 -20.37 51.92
CA LEU A 132 6.91 -19.71 52.18
C LEU A 132 8.24 -20.46 51.84
N PRO A 133 9.42 -19.77 51.81
CA PRO A 133 9.82 -18.53 51.12
C PRO A 133 11.19 -18.63 50.38
N ALA A 134 11.51 -17.56 49.63
CA ALA A 134 12.85 -16.96 49.39
C ALA A 134 14.12 -17.83 49.30
N LEU A 135 14.76 -17.81 48.12
CA LEU A 135 16.18 -17.54 47.82
C LEU A 135 16.53 -18.27 46.51
N LEU A 136 16.90 -17.54 45.46
CA LEU A 136 18.20 -17.75 44.82
C LEU A 136 18.50 -16.60 43.87
N CYS A 137 19.58 -15.91 44.21
CA CYS A 137 20.39 -15.11 43.30
C CYS A 137 21.06 -16.04 42.28
N CYS A 138 21.49 -15.45 41.15
CA CYS A 138 22.42 -15.97 40.14
C CYS A 138 21.84 -16.78 38.95
N LEU A 139 22.21 -16.30 37.77
CA LEU A 139 22.03 -16.85 36.41
C LEU A 139 20.61 -16.86 35.82
N ALA A 140 20.17 -15.68 35.36
CA ALA A 140 19.36 -15.61 34.14
C ALA A 140 20.18 -14.85 33.09
N LEU A 141 21.01 -15.58 32.34
CA LEU A 141 21.52 -15.11 31.06
C LEU A 141 20.30 -14.67 30.23
N ALA A 142 20.34 -13.43 29.79
CA ALA A 142 19.37 -12.84 28.88
C ALA A 142 19.41 -13.59 27.55
N PHE A 143 18.59 -14.63 27.42
CA PHE A 143 18.12 -15.05 26.10
C PHE A 143 16.97 -14.12 25.72
N ALA A 144 17.33 -12.98 25.13
CA ALA A 144 16.41 -12.32 24.21
C ALA A 144 15.99 -13.39 23.20
N ARG A 145 14.72 -13.81 23.26
CA ARG A 145 14.14 -14.70 22.26
C ARG A 145 14.15 -13.92 20.96
N HIS A 146 15.20 -14.10 20.17
CA HIS A 146 15.23 -13.66 18.79
C HIS A 146 14.03 -14.30 18.11
N ALA A 147 13.22 -13.52 17.40
CA ALA A 147 12.25 -14.09 16.49
C ALA A 147 13.06 -14.82 15.41
N VAL A 148 13.21 -16.14 15.58
CA VAL A 148 13.82 -17.01 14.58
C VAL A 148 12.98 -16.86 13.33
N ALA A 149 13.63 -16.60 12.20
CA ALA A 149 12.98 -16.54 10.89
C ALA A 149 12.01 -17.72 10.76
N SER A 150 10.74 -17.43 10.44
CA SER A 150 9.76 -18.49 10.23
C SER A 150 10.30 -19.41 9.13
N PRO A 151 10.51 -20.71 9.41
CA PRO A 151 11.19 -21.58 8.45
C PRO A 151 10.33 -21.72 7.20
N VAL A 152 10.97 -21.61 6.03
CA VAL A 152 10.32 -21.90 4.75
C VAL A 152 9.93 -23.39 4.75
N PRO A 153 8.63 -23.73 4.59
CA PRO A 153 8.16 -25.11 4.57
C PRO A 153 8.77 -25.87 3.39
N THR A 154 9.04 -27.16 3.62
CA THR A 154 9.50 -28.09 2.58
C THR A 154 8.60 -29.33 2.62
N PRO A 155 7.85 -29.65 1.54
CA PRO A 155 7.76 -28.92 0.27
C PRO A 155 7.03 -27.57 0.39
N LEU A 156 7.24 -26.67 -0.57
CA LEU A 156 6.50 -25.41 -0.65
C LEU A 156 5.00 -25.68 -0.88
N PRO A 157 4.10 -24.98 -0.18
CA PRO A 157 2.67 -25.06 -0.46
C PRO A 157 2.36 -24.65 -1.91
N PRO A 158 1.41 -25.32 -2.61
CA PRO A 158 1.14 -25.06 -4.02
C PRO A 158 0.68 -23.63 -4.35
N THR A 159 0.09 -22.93 -3.38
CA THR A 159 -0.42 -21.56 -3.49
C THR A 159 0.61 -20.49 -3.06
N TRP A 160 1.79 -20.90 -2.60
CA TRP A 160 2.84 -19.96 -2.25
C TRP A 160 3.45 -19.34 -3.49
N LEU A 161 3.70 -18.03 -3.39
CA LEU A 161 4.44 -17.27 -4.38
C LEU A 161 5.82 -17.89 -4.56
N THR A 162 6.24 -17.90 -5.81
CA THR A 162 7.43 -18.56 -6.32
C THR A 162 8.59 -17.58 -6.36
N TYR A 163 8.38 -16.34 -6.80
CA TYR A 163 9.45 -15.38 -7.05
C TYR A 163 9.14 -13.92 -6.68
N HIS A 164 7.97 -13.64 -6.10
CA HIS A 164 7.78 -12.45 -5.26
C HIS A 164 8.32 -12.70 -3.85
N LEU A 165 9.05 -11.74 -3.30
CA LEU A 165 9.47 -11.79 -1.90
C LEU A 165 8.24 -11.60 -1.00
N ALA A 166 8.00 -12.57 -0.12
CA ALA A 166 6.88 -12.59 0.80
C ALA A 166 7.29 -13.33 2.07
N HIS A 167 6.78 -12.87 3.21
CA HIS A 167 7.16 -13.41 4.50
C HIS A 167 6.53 -14.80 4.72
N PRO A 168 7.32 -15.83 5.11
CA PRO A 168 6.83 -17.19 5.31
C PRO A 168 5.90 -17.32 6.53
N GLY A 169 6.04 -16.43 7.51
CA GLY A 169 5.12 -16.31 8.65
C GLY A 169 3.85 -15.52 8.32
N ALA A 170 2.85 -15.57 9.20
CA ALA A 170 1.63 -14.77 9.08
C ALA A 170 1.77 -13.44 9.85
N THR A 171 1.62 -12.32 9.15
CA THR A 171 1.56 -10.98 9.75
C THR A 171 0.56 -10.08 9.01
N ALA A 172 0.18 -8.96 9.63
CA ALA A 172 -0.79 -8.01 9.09
C ALA A 172 -0.17 -6.91 8.20
N THR A 173 1.14 -6.66 8.33
CA THR A 173 1.86 -5.54 7.72
C THR A 173 2.95 -6.03 6.77
N GLY A 174 3.54 -5.13 6.00
CA GLY A 174 4.64 -5.50 5.11
C GLY A 174 5.35 -4.35 4.45
N ASP A 175 5.21 -3.12 4.96
CA ASP A 175 5.91 -1.95 4.41
C ASP A 175 7.40 -2.26 4.28
N PRO A 176 7.99 -2.19 3.08
CA PRO A 176 9.43 -2.25 2.95
C PRO A 176 10.04 -1.03 3.64
N ASN A 177 11.11 -1.28 4.37
CA ASN A 177 11.88 -0.29 5.08
C ASN A 177 13.36 -0.56 4.86
N ALA A 178 14.14 0.37 5.41
CA ALA A 178 15.55 0.56 5.19
C ALA A 178 16.22 -0.48 4.27
N ALA A 179 16.28 -0.12 2.98
CA ALA A 179 16.99 -0.86 1.98
C ALA A 179 18.43 -0.33 1.83
N PHE A 180 19.41 -1.23 1.75
CA PHE A 180 20.82 -0.88 1.62
C PHE A 180 21.49 -1.72 0.55
N PHE A 181 22.52 -1.18 -0.09
CA PHE A 181 23.61 -2.00 -0.60
C PHE A 181 24.80 -1.82 0.34
N TRP A 182 25.17 -2.88 1.04
CA TRP A 182 26.21 -2.87 2.06
C TRP A 182 27.05 -4.13 1.98
N LYS A 183 28.39 -3.96 2.00
CA LYS A 183 29.36 -5.08 2.02
C LYS A 183 29.09 -6.17 0.97
N GLY A 184 28.74 -5.74 -0.24
CA GLY A 184 28.52 -6.65 -1.38
C GLY A 184 27.14 -7.29 -1.44
N ARG A 185 26.18 -6.85 -0.60
CA ARG A 185 24.84 -7.42 -0.53
C ARG A 185 23.79 -6.32 -0.51
N TYR A 186 22.63 -6.61 -1.08
CA TYR A 186 21.41 -5.85 -0.87
C TYR A 186 20.77 -6.32 0.44
N HIS A 187 20.39 -5.40 1.31
CA HIS A 187 19.63 -5.68 2.52
C HIS A 187 18.27 -5.01 2.37
N LEU A 188 17.21 -5.71 2.74
CA LEU A 188 15.86 -5.17 2.78
C LEU A 188 15.26 -5.50 4.14
N HIS A 189 14.71 -4.47 4.78
CA HIS A 189 13.90 -4.64 5.98
C HIS A 189 12.43 -4.44 5.62
N TYR A 190 11.53 -4.91 6.47
CA TYR A 190 10.11 -4.61 6.32
C TYR A 190 9.32 -4.93 7.59
N ILE A 191 8.17 -4.27 7.77
CA ILE A 191 7.40 -4.38 9.00
C ILE A 191 6.76 -5.76 9.16
N LEU A 192 7.00 -6.38 10.31
CA LEU A 192 6.19 -7.47 10.86
C LEU A 192 5.48 -7.01 12.12
N GLU A 193 4.16 -7.13 12.12
CA GLU A 193 3.31 -6.95 13.28
C GLU A 193 2.84 -8.32 13.80
N ASP A 194 3.13 -8.60 15.07
CA ASP A 194 2.64 -9.77 15.79
C ASP A 194 2.35 -9.45 17.28
N LYS A 195 2.23 -10.48 18.13
CA LYS A 195 1.94 -10.30 19.56
C LYS A 195 3.08 -9.64 20.35
N ALA A 196 4.31 -9.66 19.84
CA ALA A 196 5.48 -9.04 20.45
C ALA A 196 5.58 -7.54 20.10
N GLY A 197 4.75 -7.05 19.17
CA GLY A 197 4.69 -5.66 18.74
C GLY A 197 5.07 -5.51 17.27
N VAL A 198 5.51 -4.31 16.90
CA VAL A 198 5.91 -3.99 15.53
C VAL A 198 7.43 -4.04 15.41
N THR A 199 7.91 -4.97 14.59
CA THR A 199 9.34 -5.28 14.38
C THR A 199 9.70 -5.08 12.91
N TRP A 200 10.99 -4.99 12.60
CA TRP A 200 11.46 -5.08 11.22
C TRP A 200 12.09 -6.44 10.96
N ALA A 201 11.55 -7.17 9.98
CA ALA A 201 12.21 -8.30 9.34
C ALA A 201 13.52 -7.85 8.69
N HIS A 202 14.42 -8.80 8.45
CA HIS A 202 15.65 -8.55 7.72
C HIS A 202 15.94 -9.71 6.76
N VAL A 203 16.09 -9.37 5.48
CA VAL A 203 16.59 -10.27 4.45
C VAL A 203 17.77 -9.61 3.72
N SER A 204 18.69 -10.42 3.19
CA SER A 204 19.74 -9.93 2.32
C SER A 204 19.90 -10.78 1.07
N SER A 205 20.46 -10.21 0.01
CA SER A 205 20.61 -10.88 -1.29
C SER A 205 21.83 -10.35 -2.04
N PRO A 206 22.57 -11.17 -2.80
CA PRO A 206 23.62 -10.67 -3.68
C PRO A 206 23.05 -9.95 -4.92
N ASP A 207 21.80 -10.23 -5.30
CA ASP A 207 21.23 -9.87 -6.61
C ASP A 207 19.77 -9.37 -6.56
N MET A 208 19.21 -9.19 -5.36
CA MET A 208 17.80 -8.83 -5.10
C MET A 208 16.79 -9.90 -5.54
N VAL A 209 17.24 -11.12 -5.84
CA VAL A 209 16.43 -12.25 -6.29
C VAL A 209 16.56 -13.42 -5.31
N HIS A 210 17.78 -13.82 -4.98
CA HIS A 210 18.04 -14.93 -4.07
C HIS A 210 18.23 -14.40 -2.65
N TRP A 211 17.24 -14.61 -1.79
CA TRP A 211 17.18 -14.00 -0.46
C TRP A 211 17.64 -14.96 0.64
N GLN A 212 18.47 -14.44 1.54
CA GLN A 212 18.84 -15.02 2.80
C GLN A 212 18.05 -14.34 3.93
N TRP A 213 17.45 -15.16 4.79
CA TRP A 213 16.72 -14.70 5.96
C TRP A 213 17.66 -14.49 7.13
N HIS A 214 17.52 -13.36 7.82
CA HIS A 214 18.28 -13.02 9.01
C HIS A 214 17.37 -12.96 10.25
N PRO A 215 17.93 -13.06 11.47
CA PRO A 215 17.19 -12.79 12.69
C PRO A 215 16.66 -11.34 12.70
N ALA A 216 15.40 -11.15 13.11
CA ALA A 216 14.86 -9.81 13.33
C ALA A 216 15.43 -9.24 14.64
N THR A 217 16.33 -8.25 14.54
CA THR A 217 17.03 -7.65 15.70
C THR A 217 16.52 -6.25 16.02
N LEU A 218 15.81 -5.62 15.09
CA LEU A 218 15.07 -4.37 15.25
C LEU A 218 13.67 -4.67 15.80
N THR A 219 13.54 -4.63 17.13
CA THR A 219 12.33 -5.06 17.86
C THR A 219 11.99 -4.08 18.99
N PRO A 220 10.74 -4.12 19.53
CA PRO A 220 10.40 -3.33 20.71
C PRO A 220 11.30 -3.63 21.92
N ALA A 221 11.78 -4.86 22.08
CA ALA A 221 12.67 -5.24 23.17
C ALA A 221 14.06 -4.59 23.05
N THR A 222 14.57 -4.40 21.82
CA THR A 222 15.90 -3.82 21.57
C THR A 222 15.84 -2.30 21.43
N MET A 223 14.74 -1.76 20.94
CA MET A 223 14.56 -0.31 20.71
C MET A 223 13.81 0.42 21.83
N GLY A 224 13.01 -0.30 22.63
CA GLY A 224 12.17 0.28 23.68
C GLY A 224 10.80 0.80 23.21
N HIS A 225 10.47 0.63 21.93
CA HIS A 225 9.20 1.05 21.30
C HIS A 225 8.93 0.26 20.02
N ASP A 226 7.68 0.32 19.53
CA ASP A 226 7.29 -0.28 18.26
C ASP A 226 7.94 0.45 17.07
N LEU A 227 8.40 -0.31 16.07
CA LEU A 227 9.10 0.22 14.89
C LEU A 227 8.16 0.36 13.69
N PHE A 228 7.56 1.54 13.54
CA PHE A 228 6.77 1.86 12.35
C PHE A 228 7.70 2.26 11.20
N SER A 229 7.12 2.59 10.04
CA SER A 229 7.87 2.80 8.80
C SER A 229 8.96 3.87 8.91
N GLY A 230 9.95 3.72 8.04
CA GLY A 230 11.15 4.55 7.98
C GLY A 230 12.11 4.06 6.90
N THR A 231 13.15 4.84 6.64
CA THR A 231 14.12 4.57 5.56
C THR A 231 15.54 4.35 6.07
N GLY A 232 16.40 3.88 5.16
CA GLY A 232 17.82 3.67 5.39
C GLY A 232 18.66 4.72 4.67
N PHE A 233 19.76 5.14 5.30
CA PHE A 233 20.73 6.05 4.69
C PHE A 233 22.15 5.71 5.11
N LEU A 234 23.14 6.25 4.38
CA LEU A 234 24.55 6.17 4.75
C LEU A 234 24.97 7.49 5.40
N THR A 235 25.68 7.41 6.52
CA THR A 235 26.32 8.56 7.15
C THR A 235 27.49 9.09 6.31
N LYS A 236 28.04 10.25 6.69
CA LYS A 236 29.21 10.87 6.04
C LYS A 236 30.43 9.95 5.99
N ASP A 237 30.62 9.11 7.01
CA ASP A 237 31.67 8.08 7.08
C ASP A 237 31.27 6.75 6.41
N GLY A 238 30.10 6.69 5.76
CA GLY A 238 29.63 5.54 5.00
C GLY A 238 28.96 4.45 5.83
N ARG A 239 28.69 4.69 7.12
CA ARG A 239 28.04 3.72 8.01
C ARG A 239 26.54 3.66 7.72
N PRO A 240 25.93 2.46 7.63
CA PRO A 240 24.47 2.32 7.54
C PRO A 240 23.77 2.86 8.79
N ALA A 241 22.73 3.65 8.57
CA ALA A 241 21.85 4.19 9.59
C ALA A 241 20.39 4.07 9.15
N ILE A 242 19.49 3.97 10.11
CA ILE A 242 18.05 3.95 9.89
C ILE A 242 17.42 5.17 10.55
N ILE A 243 16.36 5.68 9.94
CA ILE A 243 15.44 6.62 10.56
C ILE A 243 14.04 6.02 10.50
N TYR A 244 13.26 6.10 11.58
CA TYR A 244 11.93 5.48 11.62
C TYR A 244 10.99 6.14 12.64
N HIS A 245 9.70 5.88 12.53
CA HIS A 245 8.74 6.30 13.56
C HIS A 245 8.76 5.33 14.75
N GLY A 246 9.23 5.80 15.91
CA GLY A 246 9.19 5.01 17.15
C GLY A 246 7.82 5.13 17.82
N ALA A 247 6.88 4.24 17.49
CA ALA A 247 5.53 4.29 18.02
C ALA A 247 5.50 4.04 19.54
N GLY A 248 4.80 4.92 20.26
CA GLY A 248 4.84 4.97 21.73
C GLY A 248 5.93 5.91 22.29
N SER A 249 7.03 6.15 21.57
CA SER A 249 8.01 7.18 21.95
C SER A 249 7.53 8.61 21.60
N GLY A 250 6.61 8.73 20.64
CA GLY A 250 6.11 10.02 20.14
C GLY A 250 7.13 10.81 19.31
N ARG A 251 8.22 10.16 18.86
CA ARG A 251 9.31 10.76 18.08
C ARG A 251 9.70 9.87 16.92
N ASN A 252 10.30 10.51 15.91
CA ASN A 252 11.11 9.80 14.94
C ASN A 252 12.47 9.51 15.57
N GLN A 253 13.07 8.37 15.23
CA GLN A 253 14.25 7.81 15.90
C GLN A 253 15.31 7.48 14.86
N ILE A 254 16.58 7.61 15.24
CA ILE A 254 17.74 7.18 14.43
C ILE A 254 18.51 6.11 15.19
N SER A 255 18.92 5.06 14.49
CA SER A 255 19.85 4.03 14.99
C SER A 255 20.92 3.74 13.95
N PHE A 256 22.11 3.34 14.41
CA PHE A 256 23.28 3.08 13.56
C PHE A 256 23.67 1.60 13.60
N ALA A 257 24.03 1.02 12.45
CA ALA A 257 24.47 -0.37 12.37
C ALA A 257 25.80 -0.56 13.11
N GLU A 258 25.90 -1.54 14.00
CA GLU A 258 27.09 -1.83 14.82
C GLU A 258 27.91 -3.02 14.29
N ASP A 259 27.42 -3.68 13.26
CA ASP A 259 28.11 -4.76 12.56
C ASP A 259 27.83 -4.74 11.05
N ASP A 260 28.65 -5.48 10.30
CA ASP A 260 28.55 -5.57 8.84
C ASP A 260 27.35 -6.42 8.37
N ALA A 261 26.80 -7.26 9.25
CA ALA A 261 25.62 -8.06 8.96
C ALA A 261 24.31 -7.26 9.03
N LEU A 262 24.33 -6.07 9.66
CA LEU A 262 23.14 -5.29 10.01
C LEU A 262 22.22 -6.00 11.02
N GLU A 263 22.80 -6.83 11.87
CA GLU A 263 22.10 -7.58 12.92
C GLU A 263 22.25 -6.89 14.28
N LYS A 264 23.16 -5.91 14.42
CA LYS A 264 23.32 -5.13 15.65
C LYS A 264 23.15 -3.66 15.36
N TRP A 265 22.44 -2.97 16.25
CA TRP A 265 22.05 -1.58 16.08
C TRP A 265 22.22 -0.82 17.39
N SER A 266 22.68 0.42 17.29
CA SER A 266 22.80 1.30 18.43
C SER A 266 21.44 1.58 19.06
N LYS A 267 21.46 2.01 20.33
CA LYS A 267 20.27 2.58 20.97
C LYS A 267 19.68 3.72 20.11
N PRO A 268 18.34 3.83 20.06
CA PRO A 268 17.69 4.86 19.27
C PRO A 268 17.94 6.25 19.86
N ILE A 269 18.13 7.22 18.97
CA ILE A 269 18.32 8.63 19.26
C ILE A 269 17.15 9.41 18.65
N ALA A 270 16.44 10.18 19.48
CA ALA A 270 15.29 10.94 19.02
C ALA A 270 15.71 12.08 18.07
N VAL A 271 14.97 12.24 16.98
CA VAL A 271 15.09 13.39 16.08
C VAL A 271 14.35 14.57 16.70
N GLU A 272 15.10 15.48 17.30
CA GLU A 272 14.59 16.63 18.05
C GLU A 272 14.97 17.97 17.38
N PRO A 273 14.27 18.39 16.32
CA PRO A 273 14.55 19.64 15.66
C PRO A 273 14.16 20.84 16.54
N ARG A 274 14.91 21.93 16.39
CA ARG A 274 14.65 23.21 17.05
C ARG A 274 14.32 24.29 16.03
N GLY A 275 13.33 25.12 16.34
CA GLY A 275 13.02 26.33 15.58
C GLY A 275 14.14 27.37 15.70
N LYS A 276 14.01 28.46 14.95
CA LYS A 276 14.94 29.60 15.02
C LYS A 276 14.99 30.24 16.42
N ASP A 277 13.94 30.07 17.21
CA ASP A 277 13.81 30.51 18.60
C ASP A 277 14.38 29.50 19.62
N GLY A 278 14.99 28.39 19.16
CA GLY A 278 15.54 27.33 19.99
C GLY A 278 14.50 26.37 20.59
N LYS A 279 13.21 26.61 20.37
CA LYS A 279 12.12 25.80 20.93
C LYS A 279 11.78 24.61 20.02
N PRO A 280 11.25 23.50 20.57
CA PRO A 280 10.71 22.42 19.76
C PRO A 280 9.54 22.94 18.89
N PRO A 281 9.51 22.63 17.58
CA PRO A 281 8.41 23.02 16.71
C PRO A 281 7.16 22.18 17.02
N SER A 282 5.99 22.72 16.69
CA SER A 282 4.79 21.90 16.59
C SER A 282 4.83 21.17 15.25
N MET A 283 5.09 19.87 15.28
CA MET A 283 5.15 19.03 14.08
C MET A 283 4.63 17.63 14.36
N ARG A 284 4.15 16.97 13.30
CA ARG A 284 3.86 15.55 13.35
C ARG A 284 5.15 14.74 13.19
N HIS A 285 5.32 13.70 14.01
CA HIS A 285 6.34 12.67 13.85
C HIS A 285 5.68 11.43 13.24
N TRP A 286 6.01 11.11 11.99
CA TRP A 286 5.39 10.00 11.27
C TRP A 286 6.27 9.60 10.09
N ASP A 287 6.39 8.30 9.82
CA ASP A 287 7.09 7.66 8.69
C ASP A 287 8.17 8.56 8.06
N PRO A 288 9.36 8.70 8.68
CA PRO A 288 10.36 9.65 8.24
C PRO A 288 11.24 9.13 7.11
N ASP A 289 11.91 10.07 6.45
CA ASP A 289 13.05 9.84 5.57
C ASP A 289 14.26 10.65 6.03
N CYS A 290 15.48 10.20 5.72
CA CYS A 290 16.70 10.95 5.95
C CYS A 290 17.67 10.71 4.80
N TRP A 291 18.30 11.77 4.30
CA TRP A 291 19.33 11.68 3.27
C TRP A 291 20.45 12.68 3.52
N LEU A 292 21.61 12.40 2.93
CA LEU A 292 22.76 13.31 2.92
C LEU A 292 22.81 14.04 1.58
N ASP A 293 22.85 15.38 1.60
CA ASP A 293 23.09 16.22 0.43
C ASP A 293 24.29 17.14 0.71
N GLY A 294 25.37 16.95 -0.04
CA GLY A 294 26.68 17.52 0.28
C GLY A 294 27.15 17.09 1.67
N ASP A 295 27.37 18.05 2.56
CA ASP A 295 27.82 17.82 3.94
C ASP A 295 26.67 18.04 4.96
N THR A 296 25.42 18.01 4.52
CA THR A 296 24.26 18.27 5.39
C THR A 296 23.24 17.14 5.29
N TYR A 297 22.84 16.62 6.45
CA TYR A 297 21.72 15.71 6.54
C TYR A 297 20.41 16.47 6.47
N TYR A 298 19.46 15.95 5.72
CA TYR A 298 18.08 16.40 5.70
C TYR A 298 17.20 15.25 6.14
N ALA A 299 16.13 15.57 6.85
CA ALA A 299 15.10 14.59 7.17
C ALA A 299 13.72 15.18 6.90
N VAL A 300 12.80 14.29 6.51
CA VAL A 300 11.38 14.59 6.38
C VAL A 300 10.63 13.81 7.43
N SER A 301 9.63 14.45 8.04
CA SER A 301 8.61 13.75 8.81
C SER A 301 7.32 13.76 8.01
N GLY A 302 6.83 12.57 7.66
CA GLY A 302 5.73 12.33 6.75
C GLY A 302 4.34 12.67 7.29
N GLY A 303 3.33 12.22 6.56
CA GLY A 303 1.92 12.50 6.79
C GLY A 303 1.41 13.68 5.96
N LYS A 304 0.43 14.42 6.49
CA LYS A 304 -0.17 15.56 5.81
C LYS A 304 0.70 16.80 5.94
N ASP A 305 0.98 17.46 4.81
CA ASP A 305 1.87 18.63 4.69
C ASP A 305 3.20 18.42 5.45
N PRO A 306 4.03 17.46 4.98
CA PRO A 306 5.16 16.92 5.73
C PRO A 306 6.18 17.99 6.11
N HIS A 307 6.91 17.74 7.18
CA HIS A 307 7.85 18.67 7.77
C HIS A 307 9.29 18.40 7.30
N LEU A 308 10.11 19.44 7.14
CA LEU A 308 11.51 19.37 6.73
C LEU A 308 12.44 19.89 7.85
N MET A 309 13.55 19.20 8.06
CA MET A 309 14.58 19.54 9.02
C MET A 309 15.96 19.20 8.45
N LYS A 310 17.01 19.82 9.01
CA LYS A 310 18.39 19.51 8.64
C LYS A 310 19.30 19.40 9.84
N SER A 311 20.42 18.71 9.69
CA SER A 311 21.44 18.55 10.72
C SER A 311 22.84 18.41 10.09
N PRO A 312 23.89 18.97 10.71
CA PRO A 312 25.26 18.73 10.28
C PRO A 312 25.82 17.38 10.79
N ASP A 313 25.21 16.78 11.82
CA ASP A 313 25.82 15.70 12.62
C ASP A 313 24.83 14.65 13.14
N LEU A 314 23.54 14.73 12.77
CA LEU A 314 22.43 13.88 13.22
C LEU A 314 22.03 14.05 14.71
N GLY A 315 22.73 14.90 15.48
CA GLY A 315 22.38 15.24 16.86
C GLY A 315 21.74 16.63 16.97
N ASN A 316 22.23 17.59 16.19
CA ASN A 316 21.78 18.98 16.22
C ASN A 316 20.84 19.25 15.04
N TRP A 317 19.53 19.21 15.29
CA TRP A 317 18.52 19.37 14.25
C TRP A 317 17.93 20.79 14.21
N GLN A 318 17.89 21.38 13.02
CA GLN A 318 17.21 22.65 12.74
C GLN A 318 15.91 22.38 11.98
N TYR A 319 14.79 22.89 12.51
CA TYR A 319 13.49 22.85 11.83
C TYR A 319 13.42 23.89 10.70
N LEU A 320 12.99 23.47 9.50
CA LEU A 320 12.92 24.33 8.31
C LEU A 320 11.48 24.71 7.90
N GLY A 321 10.46 24.10 8.51
CA GLY A 321 9.05 24.31 8.15
C GLY A 321 8.48 23.10 7.39
N HIS A 322 7.46 23.36 6.57
CA HIS A 322 6.90 22.35 5.67
C HIS A 322 7.85 22.07 4.49
N LEU A 323 7.90 20.81 4.07
CA LEU A 323 8.67 20.33 2.93
C LEU A 323 8.22 20.97 1.63
N LEU A 324 6.91 20.99 1.38
CA LEU A 324 6.35 21.47 0.12
C LEU A 324 6.44 23.00 0.03
N HIS A 325 6.96 23.49 -1.08
CA HIS A 325 7.08 24.93 -1.37
C HIS A 325 5.70 25.59 -1.42
N ASP A 326 5.61 26.87 -1.05
CA ASP A 326 4.32 27.58 -0.93
C ASP A 326 3.69 27.88 -2.29
N GLY A 327 4.53 27.99 -3.33
CA GLY A 327 4.13 28.10 -4.74
C GLY A 327 3.82 26.76 -5.44
N LEU A 328 3.45 25.72 -4.68
CA LEU A 328 3.04 24.42 -5.23
C LEU A 328 1.89 24.59 -6.25
N PRO A 329 2.04 24.21 -7.53
CA PRO A 329 0.94 24.22 -8.48
C PRO A 329 -0.12 23.16 -8.16
N ASP A 330 -1.30 23.26 -8.77
CA ASP A 330 -2.27 22.17 -8.75
C ASP A 330 -1.75 20.99 -9.58
N LEU A 331 -1.47 19.87 -8.90
CA LEU A 331 -0.98 18.62 -9.50
C LEU A 331 -2.07 17.53 -9.55
N GLY A 332 -3.34 17.91 -9.42
CA GLY A 332 -4.48 16.99 -9.39
C GLY A 332 -4.63 16.24 -8.07
N VAL A 333 -3.85 16.62 -7.05
CA VAL A 333 -3.94 16.12 -5.67
C VAL A 333 -3.78 17.30 -4.70
N PRO A 334 -4.54 17.34 -3.58
CA PRO A 334 -4.45 18.45 -2.65
C PRO A 334 -3.08 18.46 -1.96
N ARG A 335 -2.66 19.66 -1.52
CA ARG A 335 -1.40 19.85 -0.77
C ARG A 335 -1.33 18.99 0.49
N ASP A 336 -2.45 18.84 1.19
CA ASP A 336 -2.56 18.03 2.42
C ASP A 336 -2.89 16.55 2.16
N GLU A 337 -2.77 16.09 0.90
CA GLU A 337 -2.77 14.66 0.61
C GLU A 337 -1.65 14.00 1.41
N ASP A 338 -1.92 12.78 1.84
CA ASP A 338 -1.01 12.04 2.68
C ASP A 338 0.30 11.70 1.94
N ILE A 339 1.43 12.05 2.56
CA ILE A 339 2.79 11.74 2.14
C ILE A 339 3.43 10.93 3.28
N SER A 340 2.93 9.71 3.46
CA SER A 340 3.52 8.73 4.37
C SER A 340 4.61 7.93 3.64
N CYS A 341 5.53 7.32 4.39
CA CYS A 341 6.73 6.64 3.86
C CYS A 341 7.42 7.43 2.72
N PRO A 342 7.76 8.71 2.94
CA PRO A 342 8.54 9.47 1.97
C PRO A 342 9.90 8.80 1.78
N ASN A 343 10.43 8.90 0.57
CA ASN A 343 11.80 8.54 0.24
C ASN A 343 12.29 9.52 -0.82
N MET A 344 13.20 10.40 -0.42
CA MET A 344 13.67 11.54 -1.20
C MET A 344 15.04 11.23 -1.81
N PHE A 345 15.14 11.33 -3.14
CA PHE A 345 16.41 11.09 -3.83
C PHE A 345 16.48 11.78 -5.19
N ARG A 346 17.69 11.93 -5.72
CA ARG A 346 17.89 12.39 -7.10
C ARG A 346 17.68 11.25 -8.09
N ILE A 347 17.04 11.56 -9.22
CA ILE A 347 16.86 10.66 -10.36
C ILE A 347 16.93 11.46 -11.66
N GLY A 348 17.85 11.08 -12.54
CA GLY A 348 18.19 11.93 -13.69
C GLY A 348 18.71 13.29 -13.22
N ASP A 349 18.14 14.35 -13.75
CA ASP A 349 18.42 15.75 -13.41
C ASP A 349 17.47 16.35 -12.36
N ARG A 350 16.59 15.54 -11.76
CA ARG A 350 15.52 16.01 -10.86
C ARG A 350 15.58 15.38 -9.47
N TRP A 351 14.82 15.94 -8.53
CA TRP A 351 14.47 15.28 -7.28
C TRP A 351 13.17 14.48 -7.43
N MET A 352 13.15 13.30 -6.83
CA MET A 352 11.97 12.48 -6.66
C MET A 352 11.63 12.36 -5.18
N LEU A 353 10.35 12.59 -4.88
CA LEU A 353 9.72 12.18 -3.64
C LEU A 353 8.84 10.97 -3.94
N LEU A 354 9.36 9.77 -3.66
CA LEU A 354 8.60 8.53 -3.68
C LEU A 354 7.85 8.41 -2.35
N CYS A 355 6.56 8.09 -2.37
CA CYS A 355 5.76 8.04 -1.13
C CYS A 355 4.48 7.21 -1.30
N LEU A 356 3.72 7.08 -0.21
CA LEU A 356 2.35 6.57 -0.25
C LEU A 356 1.34 7.62 0.21
N SER A 357 0.11 7.46 -0.26
CA SER A 357 -1.08 7.96 0.42
C SER A 357 -1.93 6.77 0.86
N HIS A 358 -2.46 6.80 2.08
CA HIS A 358 -3.39 5.76 2.56
C HIS A 358 -4.66 5.64 1.69
N TRP A 359 -4.92 6.61 0.81
CA TRP A 359 -6.06 6.66 -0.10
C TRP A 359 -5.72 6.33 -1.55
N LEU A 360 -4.50 6.63 -1.99
CA LEU A 360 -4.07 6.46 -3.39
C LEU A 360 -3.07 5.32 -3.57
N GLY A 361 -2.43 4.85 -2.51
CA GLY A 361 -1.31 3.91 -2.51
C GLY A 361 -0.01 4.58 -2.96
N CYS A 362 0.91 3.75 -3.48
CA CYS A 362 2.22 4.18 -3.96
C CYS A 362 2.11 5.22 -5.09
N ARG A 363 2.91 6.27 -5.00
CA ARG A 363 2.93 7.42 -5.90
C ARG A 363 4.27 8.16 -5.81
N TYR A 364 4.48 9.11 -6.70
CA TYR A 364 5.67 9.94 -6.67
C TYR A 364 5.41 11.36 -7.15
N TYR A 365 6.29 12.24 -6.74
CA TYR A 365 6.43 13.58 -7.28
C TYR A 365 7.81 13.75 -7.92
N LEU A 366 7.87 14.56 -8.98
CA LEU A 366 9.13 15.08 -9.52
C LEU A 366 9.15 16.60 -9.34
N GLY A 367 10.33 17.13 -9.04
CA GLY A 367 10.50 18.53 -8.75
C GLY A 367 11.95 18.89 -8.45
N ASP A 368 12.12 20.09 -7.93
CA ASP A 368 13.41 20.62 -7.51
C ASP A 368 13.27 21.43 -6.22
N PHE A 369 14.39 21.65 -5.53
CA PHE A 369 14.40 22.51 -4.35
C PHE A 369 14.51 23.98 -4.76
N ARG A 370 13.60 24.80 -4.24
CA ARG A 370 13.58 26.26 -4.39
C ARG A 370 13.39 26.90 -3.02
N ASP A 371 14.20 27.91 -2.71
CA ASP A 371 14.13 28.63 -1.43
C ASP A 371 14.21 27.69 -0.20
N GLY A 372 14.94 26.57 -0.34
CA GLY A 372 15.10 25.55 0.70
C GLY A 372 13.92 24.60 0.90
N LYS A 373 12.88 24.65 0.05
CA LYS A 373 11.72 23.75 0.07
C LYS A 373 11.59 22.98 -1.25
N PHE A 374 10.95 21.82 -1.22
CA PHE A 374 10.71 21.01 -2.41
C PHE A 374 9.50 21.57 -3.19
N LEU A 375 9.72 21.96 -4.45
CA LEU A 375 8.69 22.43 -5.37
C LEU A 375 8.47 21.36 -6.46
N PRO A 376 7.51 20.44 -6.27
CA PRO A 376 7.14 19.53 -7.33
C PRO A 376 6.30 20.25 -8.40
N ASP A 377 6.54 19.87 -9.65
CA ASP A 377 5.76 20.31 -10.82
C ASP A 377 5.09 19.13 -11.54
N PHE A 378 5.31 17.91 -11.04
CA PHE A 378 4.74 16.70 -11.59
C PHE A 378 4.38 15.72 -10.47
N HIS A 379 3.27 15.01 -10.64
CA HIS A 379 2.80 13.95 -9.77
C HIS A 379 2.23 12.81 -10.61
N ALA A 380 2.50 11.57 -10.23
CA ALA A 380 1.82 10.42 -10.79
C ALA A 380 1.67 9.29 -9.76
N ARG A 381 0.65 8.47 -9.97
CA ARG A 381 0.40 7.25 -9.21
C ARG A 381 1.24 6.10 -9.77
N MET A 382 1.65 5.18 -8.89
CA MET A 382 2.18 3.85 -9.26
C MET A 382 1.23 2.72 -8.85
N ASN A 383 0.18 3.08 -8.12
CA ASN A 383 -0.87 2.21 -7.65
C ASN A 383 -2.22 2.55 -8.29
N TRP A 384 -2.99 1.53 -8.65
CA TRP A 384 -4.20 1.69 -9.46
C TRP A 384 -5.48 1.23 -8.75
N MET A 385 -5.36 0.39 -7.71
CA MET A 385 -6.44 0.04 -6.78
C MET A 385 -5.98 0.30 -5.34
N CYS A 386 -6.75 1.07 -4.57
CA CYS A 386 -6.47 1.33 -3.16
C CYS A 386 -7.77 1.51 -2.39
N GLU A 387 -7.94 0.73 -1.34
CA GLU A 387 -8.96 0.91 -0.32
C GLU A 387 -8.30 1.32 0.99
N PHE A 388 -8.84 2.35 1.63
CA PHE A 388 -8.35 2.78 2.93
C PHE A 388 -8.53 1.65 3.97
N ASN A 389 -7.44 1.21 4.58
CA ASN A 389 -7.36 0.03 5.47
C ASN A 389 -7.82 -1.31 4.85
N GLY A 390 -7.91 -1.37 3.51
CA GLY A 390 -8.27 -2.57 2.78
C GLY A 390 -7.15 -2.98 1.82
N ASP A 391 -7.55 -3.51 0.68
CA ASP A 391 -6.62 -3.92 -0.36
C ASP A 391 -5.93 -2.72 -1.02
N ALA A 392 -4.73 -2.93 -1.54
CA ALA A 392 -4.00 -2.01 -2.39
C ALA A 392 -3.03 -2.82 -3.24
N ASP A 393 -3.00 -2.59 -4.55
CA ASP A 393 -2.09 -3.32 -5.44
C ASP A 393 -0.62 -3.04 -5.08
N LEU A 394 -0.33 -1.77 -4.83
CA LEU A 394 0.99 -1.24 -4.49
C LEU A 394 0.84 -0.15 -3.40
N PHE A 395 1.32 -0.40 -2.19
CA PHE A 395 1.06 0.44 -1.02
C PHE A 395 2.29 1.26 -0.60
N ALA A 396 3.03 0.82 0.41
CA ALA A 396 4.20 1.53 0.91
C ALA A 396 5.44 1.21 0.08
N PRO A 397 6.15 2.20 -0.48
CA PRO A 397 7.39 1.98 -1.22
C PRO A 397 8.66 2.21 -0.39
N GLU A 398 9.75 1.61 -0.81
CA GLU A 398 11.13 1.89 -0.37
C GLU A 398 12.07 1.73 -1.56
N SER A 399 13.21 2.41 -1.56
CA SER A 399 14.18 2.30 -2.65
C SER A 399 15.63 2.22 -2.20
N VAL A 400 16.47 1.65 -3.07
CA VAL A 400 17.92 1.59 -2.89
C VAL A 400 18.63 2.08 -4.15
N ARG A 401 19.76 2.77 -3.96
CA ARG A 401 20.69 3.03 -5.05
C ARG A 401 21.67 1.87 -5.16
N THR A 402 21.72 1.24 -6.31
CA THR A 402 22.66 0.15 -6.59
C THR A 402 24.07 0.71 -6.84
N PRO A 403 25.13 -0.10 -6.72
CA PRO A 403 26.51 0.32 -7.02
C PRO A 403 26.71 0.78 -8.46
N ASP A 404 25.99 0.17 -9.40
CA ASP A 404 26.00 0.54 -10.82
C ASP A 404 25.15 1.78 -11.14
N GLY A 405 24.60 2.44 -10.12
CA GLY A 405 23.93 3.74 -10.22
C GLY A 405 22.44 3.67 -10.54
N ARG A 406 21.86 2.47 -10.69
CA ARG A 406 20.40 2.31 -10.80
C ARG A 406 19.70 2.68 -9.50
N ARG A 407 18.42 3.01 -9.62
CA ARG A 407 17.49 3.11 -8.50
C ARG A 407 16.53 1.94 -8.59
N VAL A 408 16.49 1.09 -7.58
CA VAL A 408 15.56 -0.04 -7.49
C VAL A 408 14.60 0.19 -6.35
N MET A 409 13.31 -0.08 -6.54
CA MET A 409 12.30 0.03 -5.50
C MET A 409 11.51 -1.26 -5.30
N TRP A 410 10.98 -1.42 -4.10
CA TRP A 410 9.93 -2.38 -3.76
C TRP A 410 8.73 -1.63 -3.22
N ALA A 411 7.58 -2.28 -3.24
CA ALA A 411 6.44 -1.80 -2.47
C ALA A 411 5.60 -2.95 -1.94
N TRP A 412 4.99 -2.74 -0.78
CA TRP A 412 4.09 -3.71 -0.18
C TRP A 412 2.81 -3.86 -1.00
N SER A 413 2.42 -5.09 -1.31
CA SER A 413 1.13 -5.43 -1.90
C SER A 413 0.15 -5.95 -0.85
N ARG A 414 -1.04 -5.33 -0.80
CA ARG A 414 -2.14 -5.69 0.12
C ARG A 414 -3.26 -6.36 -0.67
N VAL A 415 -3.26 -7.68 -0.65
CA VAL A 415 -4.22 -8.51 -1.40
C VAL A 415 -5.07 -9.38 -0.47
N LYS A 416 -5.38 -8.85 0.72
CA LYS A 416 -5.99 -9.60 1.82
C LYS A 416 -7.43 -10.01 1.52
N GLU A 417 -8.28 -9.06 1.11
CA GLU A 417 -9.70 -9.35 0.88
C GLU A 417 -9.89 -10.05 -0.48
N ARG A 418 -9.22 -9.59 -1.55
CA ARG A 418 -9.31 -10.23 -2.88
C ARG A 418 -8.79 -11.67 -2.88
N LEU A 419 -7.78 -12.01 -2.07
CA LEU A 419 -7.28 -13.38 -1.90
C LEU A 419 -7.69 -14.07 -0.59
N LYS A 420 -8.71 -13.55 0.10
CA LYS A 420 -9.23 -14.16 1.34
C LYS A 420 -9.55 -15.66 1.18
N GLY A 421 -8.91 -16.48 2.01
CA GLY A 421 -9.07 -17.94 2.00
C GLY A 421 -8.06 -18.68 1.11
N VAL A 422 -7.24 -17.98 0.32
CA VAL A 422 -6.06 -18.55 -0.33
C VAL A 422 -4.94 -18.62 0.69
N ALA A 423 -4.29 -19.79 0.82
CA ALA A 423 -3.15 -19.99 1.70
C ALA A 423 -1.85 -19.42 1.09
N ILE A 424 -1.79 -18.10 0.93
CA ILE A 424 -0.65 -17.35 0.40
C ILE A 424 0.20 -16.77 1.54
N GLN A 425 1.49 -16.52 1.28
CA GLN A 425 2.37 -15.80 2.22
C GLN A 425 1.87 -14.39 2.54
N SER A 426 2.38 -13.81 3.63
CA SER A 426 2.07 -12.44 4.04
C SER A 426 3.20 -11.46 3.67
N SER A 427 3.04 -10.16 3.98
CA SER A 427 4.02 -9.09 3.67
C SER A 427 4.61 -9.17 2.25
N ILE A 428 3.74 -9.38 1.26
CA ILE A 428 4.15 -9.57 -0.14
C ILE A 428 4.74 -8.27 -0.68
N GLN A 429 5.98 -8.32 -1.16
CA GLN A 429 6.60 -7.24 -1.90
C GLN A 429 6.27 -7.40 -3.39
N SER A 430 6.08 -6.28 -4.09
CA SER A 430 6.09 -6.26 -5.55
C SER A 430 7.40 -6.84 -6.08
N LEU A 431 7.42 -7.21 -7.37
CA LEU A 431 8.70 -7.39 -8.03
C LEU A 431 9.55 -6.11 -7.88
N PRO A 432 10.88 -6.24 -7.70
CA PRO A 432 11.74 -5.08 -7.65
C PRO A 432 11.66 -4.33 -8.99
N ARG A 433 11.50 -3.01 -8.92
CA ARG A 433 11.32 -2.14 -10.10
C ARG A 433 12.53 -1.23 -10.27
N GLU A 434 13.18 -1.31 -11.42
CA GLU A 434 14.19 -0.34 -11.84
C GLU A 434 13.52 0.97 -12.26
N LEU A 435 13.88 2.06 -11.58
CA LEU A 435 13.43 3.41 -11.90
C LEU A 435 14.54 4.17 -12.63
N SER A 436 14.19 4.81 -13.74
CA SER A 436 15.09 5.76 -14.41
C SER A 436 14.30 6.92 -15.02
N LEU A 437 14.89 8.11 -15.04
CA LEU A 437 14.29 9.30 -15.64
C LEU A 437 15.18 9.77 -16.80
N PRO A 438 14.90 9.33 -18.05
CA PRO A 438 15.60 9.83 -19.23
C PRO A 438 15.28 11.30 -19.52
N ARG A 439 16.01 11.88 -20.47
CA ARG A 439 15.87 13.30 -20.89
C ARG A 439 14.48 13.68 -21.42
N ASP A 440 13.63 12.72 -21.76
CA ASP A 440 12.25 13.00 -22.16
C ASP A 440 11.31 13.27 -20.98
N GLY A 441 11.82 13.24 -19.75
CA GLY A 441 11.10 13.62 -18.54
C GLY A 441 10.02 12.63 -18.11
N LYS A 442 9.89 11.48 -18.78
CA LYS A 442 8.92 10.43 -18.41
C LYS A 442 9.62 9.33 -17.61
N LEU A 443 9.11 9.04 -16.42
CA LEU A 443 9.68 7.95 -15.61
C LEU A 443 9.60 6.63 -16.38
N ARG A 444 10.70 5.87 -16.36
CA ARG A 444 10.73 4.48 -16.80
C ARG A 444 10.70 3.56 -15.59
N ILE A 445 9.83 2.57 -15.66
CA ILE A 445 9.59 1.55 -14.65
C ILE A 445 9.78 0.21 -15.35
N ARG A 446 10.89 -0.46 -15.05
CA ARG A 446 11.22 -1.77 -15.62
C ARG A 446 11.24 -2.82 -14.50
N PRO A 447 10.90 -4.09 -14.78
CA PRO A 447 11.20 -5.15 -13.84
C PRO A 447 12.72 -5.25 -13.68
N LEU A 448 13.16 -5.69 -12.51
CA LEU A 448 14.57 -5.93 -12.24
C LEU A 448 15.17 -6.90 -13.26
N ARG A 449 16.32 -6.54 -13.85
CA ARG A 449 16.99 -7.40 -14.84
C ARG A 449 17.52 -8.70 -14.24
N GLU A 450 17.86 -8.74 -12.97
CA GLU A 450 18.33 -9.95 -12.31
C GLU A 450 17.26 -11.05 -12.27
N LEU A 451 15.96 -10.71 -12.38
CA LEU A 451 14.88 -11.72 -12.50
C LEU A 451 15.06 -12.64 -13.71
N GLU A 452 15.79 -12.21 -14.74
CA GLU A 452 16.08 -13.02 -15.91
C GLU A 452 16.88 -14.29 -15.57
N SER A 453 17.63 -14.30 -14.46
CA SER A 453 18.35 -15.50 -14.00
C SER A 453 17.43 -16.65 -13.59
N LEU A 454 16.15 -16.36 -13.30
CA LEU A 454 15.15 -17.37 -12.93
C LEU A 454 14.49 -18.01 -14.14
N ARG A 455 14.67 -17.47 -15.35
CA ARG A 455 14.03 -17.96 -16.57
C ARG A 455 14.55 -19.34 -16.96
N PHE A 456 13.64 -20.22 -17.38
CA PHE A 456 13.99 -21.47 -18.03
C PHE A 456 12.88 -21.95 -18.98
N GLY A 457 13.25 -22.81 -19.94
CA GLY A 457 12.29 -23.39 -20.88
C GLY A 457 11.60 -22.36 -21.76
N GLU A 458 12.37 -21.51 -22.43
CA GLU A 458 11.89 -20.48 -23.37
C GLU A 458 11.00 -21.09 -24.45
N ARG A 459 9.89 -20.41 -24.74
CA ARG A 459 8.95 -20.74 -25.80
C ARG A 459 8.66 -19.47 -26.58
N THR A 460 8.65 -19.57 -27.90
CA THR A 460 8.44 -18.42 -28.78
C THR A 460 7.37 -18.74 -29.82
N GLU A 461 6.44 -17.81 -30.00
CA GLU A 461 5.56 -17.73 -31.16
C GLU A 461 5.75 -16.37 -31.84
N SER A 462 5.52 -16.29 -33.15
CA SER A 462 5.73 -15.06 -33.92
C SER A 462 4.63 -14.85 -34.95
N ASN A 463 4.36 -13.58 -35.26
CA ASN A 463 3.34 -13.15 -36.22
C ASN A 463 1.97 -13.77 -35.97
N VAL A 464 1.57 -13.79 -34.70
CA VAL A 464 0.31 -14.36 -34.27
C VAL A 464 -0.81 -13.33 -34.48
N ALA A 465 -1.56 -13.53 -35.55
CA ALA A 465 -2.76 -12.76 -35.82
C ALA A 465 -3.97 -13.31 -35.05
N VAL A 466 -4.79 -12.40 -34.53
CA VAL A 466 -6.05 -12.72 -33.86
C VAL A 466 -7.16 -11.86 -34.46
N ASP A 467 -8.17 -12.52 -35.01
CA ASP A 467 -9.35 -11.86 -35.58
C ASP A 467 -10.37 -11.57 -34.48
N GLY A 468 -11.15 -10.50 -34.69
CA GLY A 468 -12.09 -9.98 -33.71
C GLY A 468 -13.09 -11.04 -33.23
N GLY A 469 -13.19 -11.22 -31.92
CA GLY A 469 -14.15 -12.16 -31.30
C GLY A 469 -13.75 -13.63 -31.37
N THR A 470 -12.58 -13.97 -31.92
CA THR A 470 -12.06 -15.35 -31.96
C THR A 470 -10.71 -15.40 -31.24
N PRO A 471 -10.67 -15.64 -29.91
CA PRO A 471 -9.42 -15.80 -29.17
C PRO A 471 -8.55 -16.91 -29.75
N ARG A 472 -7.23 -16.71 -29.71
CA ARG A 472 -6.24 -17.71 -30.15
C ARG A 472 -5.44 -18.19 -28.95
N ARG A 473 -5.65 -19.46 -28.59
CA ARG A 473 -4.87 -20.15 -27.55
C ARG A 473 -3.42 -20.35 -27.99
N LEU A 474 -2.49 -20.21 -27.05
CA LEU A 474 -1.07 -20.46 -27.24
C LEU A 474 -0.73 -21.83 -26.66
N GLU A 475 -0.84 -22.88 -27.48
CA GLU A 475 -0.73 -24.28 -27.05
C GLU A 475 0.55 -24.60 -26.26
N GLY A 476 1.66 -23.95 -26.61
CA GLY A 476 2.94 -24.14 -25.94
C GLY A 476 3.08 -23.38 -24.62
N ILE A 477 2.23 -22.40 -24.32
CA ILE A 477 2.43 -21.47 -23.21
C ILE A 477 1.34 -21.69 -22.15
N ARG A 478 1.76 -22.25 -21.02
CA ARG A 478 0.90 -22.55 -19.88
C ARG A 478 1.69 -22.62 -18.58
N GLY A 479 1.07 -22.24 -17.47
CA GLY A 479 1.65 -22.30 -16.13
C GLY A 479 1.17 -21.17 -15.22
N ASP A 480 1.50 -21.28 -13.92
CA ASP A 480 1.20 -20.28 -12.90
C ASP A 480 2.47 -19.66 -12.27
N ALA A 481 3.64 -19.92 -12.86
CA ALA A 481 4.92 -19.31 -12.53
C ALA A 481 5.64 -18.98 -13.85
N LEU A 482 5.23 -17.88 -14.49
CA LEU A 482 5.66 -17.52 -15.85
C LEU A 482 6.11 -16.06 -15.95
N GLU A 483 7.06 -15.81 -16.85
CA GLU A 483 7.23 -14.50 -17.47
C GLU A 483 6.82 -14.62 -18.94
N ILE A 484 6.03 -13.66 -19.44
CA ILE A 484 5.56 -13.60 -20.82
C ILE A 484 5.85 -12.20 -21.38
N GLU A 485 6.66 -12.10 -22.42
CA GLU A 485 6.87 -10.89 -23.20
C GLU A 485 6.04 -10.94 -24.48
N ILE A 486 5.27 -9.89 -24.75
CA ILE A 486 4.43 -9.78 -25.94
C ILE A 486 4.64 -8.43 -26.60
N VAL A 487 4.89 -8.43 -27.90
CA VAL A 487 4.96 -7.22 -28.72
C VAL A 487 3.79 -7.22 -29.69
N PHE A 488 2.82 -6.33 -29.47
CA PHE A 488 1.71 -6.13 -30.38
C PHE A 488 1.99 -4.97 -31.34
N ALA A 489 1.78 -5.22 -32.63
CA ALA A 489 1.76 -4.17 -33.64
C ALA A 489 0.53 -3.28 -33.47
N PRO A 490 0.59 -1.99 -33.88
CA PRO A 490 -0.60 -1.19 -34.12
C PRO A 490 -1.57 -1.93 -35.05
N GLY A 491 -2.87 -1.91 -34.72
CA GLY A 491 -3.88 -2.67 -35.43
C GLY A 491 -5.24 -1.98 -35.43
N THR A 492 -6.27 -2.68 -35.91
CA THR A 492 -7.64 -2.14 -36.01
C THR A 492 -8.54 -2.57 -34.85
N ALA A 493 -8.09 -3.51 -34.01
CA ALA A 493 -8.84 -3.95 -32.84
C ALA A 493 -9.09 -2.80 -31.87
N ARG A 494 -10.35 -2.63 -31.45
CA ARG A 494 -10.75 -1.62 -30.46
C ARG A 494 -10.17 -1.91 -29.08
N ARG A 495 -10.04 -3.20 -28.76
CA ARG A 495 -9.46 -3.73 -27.52
C ARG A 495 -8.72 -5.00 -27.87
N PHE A 496 -7.53 -5.21 -27.34
CA PHE A 496 -6.76 -6.43 -27.59
C PHE A 496 -5.78 -6.71 -26.46
N GLY A 497 -5.27 -7.93 -26.39
CA GLY A 497 -4.25 -8.28 -25.42
C GLY A 497 -4.14 -9.79 -25.20
N VAL A 498 -3.86 -10.15 -23.95
CA VAL A 498 -3.64 -11.53 -23.53
C VAL A 498 -4.53 -11.86 -22.33
N ALA A 499 -5.18 -13.01 -22.38
CA ALA A 499 -5.83 -13.62 -21.23
C ALA A 499 -4.91 -14.72 -20.69
N VAL A 500 -4.71 -14.72 -19.37
CA VAL A 500 -3.90 -15.71 -18.65
C VAL A 500 -4.80 -16.51 -17.72
N TYR A 501 -4.37 -17.69 -17.28
CA TYR A 501 -5.21 -18.64 -16.54
C TYR A 501 -6.49 -19.01 -17.29
N CYS A 502 -6.39 -19.23 -18.59
CA CYS A 502 -7.50 -19.72 -19.39
C CYS A 502 -7.74 -21.21 -19.14
N ASP A 503 -8.98 -21.64 -19.28
CA ASP A 503 -9.35 -23.06 -19.33
C ASP A 503 -8.87 -23.74 -20.64
N ALA A 504 -9.28 -25.00 -20.84
CA ALA A 504 -8.93 -25.77 -22.03
C ALA A 504 -9.44 -25.16 -23.34
N ASP A 505 -10.57 -24.45 -23.31
CA ASP A 505 -11.22 -23.82 -24.46
C ASP A 505 -10.71 -22.38 -24.71
N GLY A 506 -9.80 -21.88 -23.86
CA GLY A 506 -9.31 -20.50 -23.92
C GLY A 506 -10.26 -19.49 -23.25
N GLY A 507 -11.28 -19.96 -22.54
CA GLY A 507 -12.24 -19.17 -21.77
C GLY A 507 -11.79 -18.91 -20.33
N HIS A 508 -12.63 -18.18 -19.58
CA HIS A 508 -12.51 -17.93 -18.13
C HIS A 508 -11.17 -17.35 -17.63
N GLY A 509 -10.32 -16.83 -18.52
CA GLY A 509 -9.02 -16.25 -18.16
C GLY A 509 -9.11 -14.84 -17.55
N PHE A 510 -8.05 -14.41 -16.89
CA PHE A 510 -7.80 -13.05 -16.43
C PHE A 510 -7.31 -12.19 -17.61
N PRO A 511 -8.11 -11.21 -18.08
CA PRO A 511 -7.74 -10.41 -19.24
C PRO A 511 -6.77 -9.28 -18.87
N ILE A 512 -5.70 -9.17 -19.65
CA ILE A 512 -4.78 -8.03 -19.72
C ILE A 512 -4.99 -7.38 -21.08
N ALA A 513 -5.68 -6.24 -21.10
CA ALA A 513 -6.22 -5.65 -22.32
C ALA A 513 -5.79 -4.20 -22.50
N PHE A 514 -5.40 -3.81 -23.70
CA PHE A 514 -5.20 -2.41 -24.07
C PHE A 514 -6.33 -1.91 -24.97
N GLU A 515 -6.82 -0.72 -24.67
CA GLU A 515 -7.83 0.01 -25.45
C GLU A 515 -7.21 1.31 -25.98
N PRO A 516 -6.79 1.36 -27.26
CA PRO A 516 -6.15 2.55 -27.84
C PRO A 516 -7.04 3.79 -27.77
N GLY A 517 -8.34 3.64 -27.99
CA GLY A 517 -9.30 4.76 -28.03
C GLY A 517 -9.42 5.52 -26.70
N THR A 518 -9.07 4.89 -25.57
CA THR A 518 -9.06 5.55 -24.25
C THR A 518 -7.67 5.57 -23.61
N ALA A 519 -6.62 5.16 -24.34
CA ALA A 519 -5.26 5.04 -23.82
C ALA A 519 -5.21 4.31 -22.46
N THR A 520 -5.90 3.17 -22.37
CA THR A 520 -6.07 2.44 -21.10
C THR A 520 -5.61 1.00 -21.23
N LEU A 521 -4.72 0.58 -20.33
CA LEU A 521 -4.42 -0.82 -20.05
C LEU A 521 -5.29 -1.28 -18.87
N THR A 522 -5.90 -2.46 -18.99
CA THR A 522 -6.80 -3.03 -17.97
C THR A 522 -6.29 -4.41 -17.56
N LEU A 523 -6.18 -4.64 -16.25
CA LEU A 523 -5.85 -5.93 -15.63
C LEU A 523 -7.05 -6.33 -14.76
N GLY A 524 -7.96 -7.15 -15.29
CA GLY A 524 -9.23 -7.43 -14.62
C GLY A 524 -10.05 -6.14 -14.40
N GLU A 525 -10.21 -5.70 -13.16
CA GLU A 525 -10.91 -4.45 -12.80
C GLU A 525 -9.94 -3.24 -12.67
N THR A 526 -8.64 -3.50 -12.59
CA THR A 526 -7.62 -2.45 -12.43
C THR A 526 -7.41 -1.73 -13.76
N ARG A 527 -7.54 -0.40 -13.78
CA ARG A 527 -7.37 0.44 -14.98
C ARG A 527 -6.14 1.34 -14.85
N VAL A 528 -5.30 1.32 -15.87
CA VAL A 528 -3.98 1.93 -15.90
C VAL A 528 -3.90 2.85 -17.13
N PRO A 529 -3.62 4.15 -16.99
CA PRO A 529 -3.43 5.03 -18.14
C PRO A 529 -2.12 4.68 -18.86
N LEU A 530 -2.18 4.41 -20.15
CA LEU A 530 -1.02 4.11 -20.97
C LEU A 530 -1.13 4.81 -22.32
N GLU A 531 -0.27 5.82 -22.51
CA GLU A 531 -0.15 6.52 -23.78
C GLU A 531 0.90 5.85 -24.67
N LEU A 532 0.49 5.54 -25.90
CA LEU A 532 1.36 5.11 -26.98
C LEU A 532 1.39 6.19 -28.07
N ARG A 533 2.55 6.37 -28.71
CA ARG A 533 2.66 7.25 -29.88
C ARG A 533 1.99 6.59 -31.08
N PRO A 534 1.52 7.37 -32.08
CA PRO A 534 1.01 6.80 -33.32
C PRO A 534 2.04 5.86 -33.95
N GLY A 535 1.62 4.63 -34.27
CA GLY A 535 2.50 3.61 -34.84
C GLY A 535 3.43 2.91 -33.85
N GLU A 536 3.40 3.26 -32.56
CA GLU A 536 4.21 2.59 -31.53
C GLU A 536 3.63 1.21 -31.20
N ASP A 537 4.50 0.21 -31.10
CA ASP A 537 4.13 -1.13 -30.63
C ASP A 537 3.75 -1.09 -29.14
N LEU A 538 2.75 -1.87 -28.76
CA LEU A 538 2.50 -2.17 -27.35
C LEU A 538 3.43 -3.31 -26.93
N VAL A 539 4.28 -3.07 -25.93
CA VAL A 539 5.16 -4.08 -25.35
C VAL A 539 4.67 -4.40 -23.95
N LEU A 540 4.28 -5.64 -23.69
CA LEU A 540 3.87 -6.13 -22.38
C LEU A 540 4.90 -7.14 -21.87
N ARG A 541 5.35 -6.99 -20.62
CA ARG A 541 5.99 -8.04 -19.84
C ARG A 541 5.07 -8.41 -18.68
N VAL A 542 4.54 -9.63 -18.73
CA VAL A 542 3.55 -10.17 -17.81
C VAL A 542 4.21 -11.22 -16.93
N PHE A 543 4.14 -11.04 -15.63
CA PHE A 543 4.64 -11.96 -14.62
C PHE A 543 3.46 -12.62 -13.92
N LEU A 544 3.37 -13.95 -14.02
CA LEU A 544 2.39 -14.78 -13.33
C LEU A 544 3.07 -15.48 -12.18
N ASP A 545 2.68 -15.15 -10.95
CA ASP A 545 3.19 -15.83 -9.75
C ASP A 545 2.03 -16.25 -8.87
N LYS A 546 1.58 -17.49 -9.08
CA LYS A 546 0.37 -18.06 -8.50
C LYS A 546 -0.82 -17.11 -8.67
N ASN A 547 -1.32 -16.56 -7.58
CA ASN A 547 -2.49 -15.69 -7.54
C ASN A 547 -2.15 -14.21 -7.77
N LEU A 548 -0.92 -13.87 -8.19
CA LEU A 548 -0.52 -12.51 -8.53
C LEU A 548 -0.13 -12.39 -10.00
N VAL A 549 -0.61 -11.30 -10.61
CA VAL A 549 -0.25 -10.90 -11.96
C VAL A 549 0.37 -9.51 -11.88
N GLU A 550 1.63 -9.37 -12.30
CA GLU A 550 2.29 -8.07 -12.42
C GLU A 550 2.67 -7.80 -13.89
N VAL A 551 2.26 -6.65 -14.42
CA VAL A 551 2.43 -6.29 -15.84
C VAL A 551 3.21 -5.00 -15.95
N PHE A 552 4.24 -4.99 -16.80
CA PHE A 552 4.99 -3.82 -17.21
C PHE A 552 4.69 -3.53 -18.68
N ALA A 553 4.33 -2.29 -18.99
CA ALA A 553 3.91 -1.87 -20.32
C ALA A 553 4.77 -0.72 -20.85
N ASN A 554 5.42 -0.95 -22.00
CA ASN A 554 6.30 0.00 -22.71
C ASN A 554 7.36 0.68 -21.81
N ASP A 555 7.76 0.02 -20.71
CA ASP A 555 8.56 0.57 -19.62
C ASP A 555 8.01 1.85 -18.97
N ARG A 556 6.76 2.24 -19.26
CA ARG A 556 6.14 3.49 -18.79
C ARG A 556 5.17 3.26 -17.64
N GLN A 557 4.55 2.08 -17.61
CA GLN A 557 3.60 1.72 -16.57
C GLN A 557 3.88 0.34 -16.03
N ALA A 558 3.55 0.17 -14.76
CA ALA A 558 3.52 -1.11 -14.09
C ALA A 558 2.25 -1.22 -13.24
N ALA A 559 1.66 -2.41 -13.20
CA ALA A 559 0.46 -2.69 -12.41
C ALA A 559 0.48 -4.11 -11.88
N LEU A 560 -0.01 -4.30 -10.66
CA LEU A 560 -0.18 -5.59 -10.02
C LEU A 560 -1.67 -5.82 -9.81
N ALA A 561 -2.13 -7.04 -9.97
CA ALA A 561 -3.49 -7.43 -9.61
C ALA A 561 -3.51 -8.86 -9.07
N PRO A 562 -4.23 -9.13 -7.97
CA PRO A 562 -4.50 -10.49 -7.54
C PRO A 562 -5.57 -11.14 -8.42
N HIS A 563 -5.45 -12.44 -8.63
CA HIS A 563 -6.43 -13.22 -9.37
C HIS A 563 -6.60 -14.63 -8.77
N ARG A 564 -7.84 -15.10 -8.65
CA ARG A 564 -8.15 -16.48 -8.28
C ARG A 564 -8.43 -17.28 -9.54
N TYR A 565 -7.77 -18.41 -9.67
CA TYR A 565 -7.91 -19.32 -10.81
C TYR A 565 -8.13 -20.75 -10.30
N ALA A 566 -8.75 -21.59 -11.12
CA ALA A 566 -8.84 -23.02 -10.85
C ALA A 566 -7.48 -23.69 -11.21
N PRO A 567 -7.02 -24.73 -10.48
CA PRO A 567 -5.68 -25.29 -10.68
C PRO A 567 -5.38 -25.82 -12.09
N ASP A 568 -6.40 -26.17 -12.87
CA ASP A 568 -6.33 -26.62 -14.26
C ASP A 568 -6.42 -25.48 -15.28
N HIS A 569 -6.82 -24.28 -14.85
CA HIS A 569 -6.87 -23.07 -15.67
C HIS A 569 -5.49 -22.42 -15.74
N LEU A 570 -4.62 -23.01 -16.55
CA LEU A 570 -3.21 -22.59 -16.70
C LEU A 570 -2.90 -22.12 -18.13
N GLY A 571 -3.90 -22.02 -19.01
CA GLY A 571 -3.72 -21.64 -20.41
C GLY A 571 -3.44 -20.15 -20.59
N VAL A 572 -2.90 -19.80 -21.76
CA VAL A 572 -2.73 -18.42 -22.22
C VAL A 572 -3.36 -18.28 -23.60
N ALA A 573 -4.12 -17.21 -23.80
CA ALA A 573 -4.76 -16.91 -25.08
C ALA A 573 -4.60 -15.44 -25.46
N LEU A 574 -4.33 -15.17 -26.72
CA LEU A 574 -4.39 -13.82 -27.28
C LEU A 574 -5.82 -13.53 -27.74
N PHE A 575 -6.27 -12.29 -27.62
CA PHE A 575 -7.61 -11.88 -28.06
C PHE A 575 -7.62 -10.49 -28.68
N GLY A 576 -8.64 -10.23 -29.49
CA GLY A 576 -8.97 -8.91 -30.01
C GLY A 576 -10.49 -8.76 -30.13
N ASP A 577 -10.99 -7.58 -29.78
CA ASP A 577 -12.40 -7.19 -29.90
C ASP A 577 -12.55 -6.17 -31.03
N ALA A 578 -13.52 -6.40 -31.92
CA ALA A 578 -13.89 -5.48 -33.00
C ALA A 578 -12.69 -4.97 -33.82
N GLY A 579 -12.05 -5.87 -34.58
CA GLY A 579 -10.91 -5.60 -35.44
C GLY A 579 -9.85 -6.68 -35.32
N ARG A 580 -8.68 -6.51 -35.96
CA ARG A 580 -7.58 -7.48 -35.94
C ARG A 580 -6.43 -6.98 -35.06
N ALA A 581 -5.91 -7.88 -34.23
CA ALA A 581 -4.69 -7.68 -33.47
C ALA A 581 -3.56 -8.57 -34.02
N LEU A 582 -2.32 -8.09 -33.95
CA LEU A 582 -1.14 -8.85 -34.37
C LEU A 582 -0.10 -8.80 -33.26
N ALA A 583 0.17 -9.93 -32.61
CA ALA A 583 1.37 -10.09 -31.79
C ALA A 583 2.54 -10.46 -32.72
N LYS A 584 3.47 -9.52 -32.90
CA LYS A 584 4.70 -9.74 -33.68
C LYS A 584 5.52 -10.86 -33.06
N THR A 585 5.65 -10.85 -31.73
CA THR A 585 6.35 -11.85 -30.95
C THR A 585 5.63 -12.12 -29.63
N VAL A 586 5.58 -13.39 -29.24
CA VAL A 586 5.27 -13.83 -27.88
C VAL A 586 6.42 -14.70 -27.43
N LYS A 587 7.08 -14.32 -26.34
CA LYS A 587 8.08 -15.14 -25.66
C LYS A 587 7.60 -15.44 -24.27
N ALA A 588 7.80 -16.67 -23.80
CA ALA A 588 7.47 -17.05 -22.45
C ALA A 588 8.54 -17.95 -21.84
N TRP A 589 8.76 -17.78 -20.54
CA TRP A 589 9.68 -18.56 -19.73
C TRP A 589 8.95 -19.05 -18.49
N ASN A 590 9.24 -20.27 -18.06
CA ASN A 590 8.95 -20.64 -16.67
C ASN A 590 9.92 -19.88 -15.75
N VAL A 591 9.50 -19.60 -14.52
CA VAL A 591 10.29 -18.87 -13.54
C VAL A 591 10.59 -19.76 -12.32
N ARG A 592 11.87 -19.87 -11.95
CA ARG A 592 12.31 -20.66 -10.78
C ARG A 592 11.90 -19.99 -9.46
N SER A 593 11.79 -20.81 -8.42
CA SER A 593 11.52 -20.34 -7.07
C SER A 593 12.72 -19.59 -6.49
N ILE A 594 12.47 -18.46 -5.83
CA ILE A 594 13.44 -17.77 -4.97
C ILE A 594 13.51 -18.39 -3.56
N TYR A 595 12.54 -19.26 -3.23
CA TYR A 595 12.48 -20.03 -1.99
C TYR A 595 13.09 -21.40 -2.22
N THR A 596 14.41 -21.47 -2.40
CA THR A 596 15.11 -22.76 -2.47
C THR A 596 15.22 -23.39 -1.08
N ALA A 597 14.94 -24.69 -0.98
CA ALA A 597 15.33 -25.47 0.19
C ALA A 597 16.87 -25.44 0.33
N PRO A 598 17.43 -25.43 1.55
CA PRO A 598 18.88 -25.47 1.74
C PRO A 598 19.48 -26.68 0.98
N GLY A 599 20.36 -26.43 -0.01
CA GLY A 599 21.14 -27.47 -0.67
C GLY A 599 20.70 -27.93 -2.06
N SER A 600 19.77 -27.25 -2.74
CA SER A 600 19.52 -27.49 -4.18
C SER A 600 20.31 -26.49 -5.04
N PRO A 601 21.05 -26.96 -6.06
CA PRO A 601 21.91 -26.12 -6.91
C PRO A 601 21.15 -25.12 -7.79
#